data_AF-M4C5K8-F1
#
_entry.id   AF-M4C5K8-F1
#
_cell.length_a   1.000
_cell.length_b   1.000
_cell.length_c   1.000
_cell.angle_alpha   90.00
_cell.angle_beta   90.00
_cell.angle_gamma   90.00
#
_symmetry.space_group_name_H-M   'P 1'
#
loop_
_entity.id
_entity.type
_entity.pdbx_description
1 polymer ?
#
loop_
_entity_poly.entity_id
_entity_poly.type
_entity_poly.pdbx_seq_one_letter_code
_entity_poly.pdbx_strand_id
1 'polypeptide(L)'
;MPSVATWWCGEPAALEYVIQHLDSLVIKPAYTQAHSSPIFAEDLNAAQKESLIAKLRAHPDHYIAQEQVDISHAPVLTSHHQQQPQLSSLAVSLRVYAFATPNGYAILPGGLSRVASGKDARVVTMQRGGTSKDTWVLSHDNQPSFSLLRKTNSSQDLVRENAYLSSRMAENLFWYGRYSVRNLQKAIMLRATIRALLEYTPEARAGEWPTMQGLCQWFELLPSPQDEEALANWQPWTDDEIEPMLVQAVFSQQSSSLATSVQQLFQQAFNLRERILTITGAR
;
A
#
# COMPACT_ATOMS: atom_id res chain seq x y z
N MET A 1 -1.72 -10.47 32.71
CA MET A 1 -0.36 -9.91 32.54
C MET A 1 -0.17 -8.82 33.58
N PRO A 2 0.98 -8.72 34.24
CA PRO A 2 1.24 -7.61 35.14
C PRO A 2 1.25 -6.30 34.34
N SER A 3 0.49 -5.31 34.79
CA SER A 3 0.56 -3.95 34.27
C SER A 3 1.69 -3.21 34.97
N VAL A 4 2.41 -2.34 34.25
CA VAL A 4 3.43 -1.47 34.83
C VAL A 4 2.78 -0.54 35.86
N ALA A 5 3.37 -0.44 37.05
CA ALA A 5 2.86 0.46 38.08
C ALA A 5 2.83 1.90 37.54
N THR A 6 1.65 2.52 37.60
CA THR A 6 1.39 3.84 37.04
C THR A 6 0.67 4.68 38.07
N TRP A 7 1.22 5.86 38.36
CA TRP A 7 0.68 6.84 39.29
C TRP A 7 0.17 8.04 38.50
N TRP A 8 -1.09 8.41 38.71
CA TRP A 8 -1.60 9.65 38.16
C TRP A 8 -1.32 10.78 39.15
N CYS A 9 -0.52 11.76 38.74
CA CYS A 9 -0.06 12.83 39.62
C CYS A 9 -1.20 13.76 40.07
N GLY A 10 -2.39 13.70 39.45
CA GLY A 10 -3.58 14.41 39.90
C GLY A 10 -4.08 13.99 41.29
N GLU A 11 -3.75 12.77 41.74
CA GLU A 11 -4.03 12.33 43.11
C GLU A 11 -2.91 12.77 44.07
N PRO A 12 -3.20 13.50 45.17
CA PRO A 12 -2.17 14.04 46.06
C PRO A 12 -1.23 12.99 46.66
N ALA A 13 -1.76 11.83 47.06
CA ALA A 13 -0.96 10.74 47.60
C ALA A 13 0.01 10.17 46.55
N ALA A 14 -0.47 10.03 45.31
CA ALA A 14 0.35 9.59 44.18
C ALA A 14 1.42 10.63 43.84
N LEU A 15 1.10 11.93 43.82
CA LEU A 15 2.06 12.99 43.58
C LEU A 15 3.21 12.99 44.59
N GLU A 16 2.90 12.90 45.89
CA GLU A 16 3.94 12.88 46.93
C GLU A 16 4.82 11.63 46.83
N TYR A 17 4.23 10.46 46.50
CA TYR A 17 5.00 9.25 46.21
C TYR A 17 5.96 9.46 45.04
N VAL A 18 5.48 10.07 43.95
CA VAL A 18 6.27 10.35 42.74
C VAL A 18 7.42 11.32 43.03
N ILE A 19 7.18 12.35 43.83
CA ILE A 19 8.24 13.32 44.21
C ILE A 19 9.30 12.64 45.09
N GLN A 20 8.91 11.77 46.01
CA GLN A 20 9.83 11.05 46.89
C GLN A 20 10.68 10.00 46.17
N HIS A 21 10.14 9.39 45.10
CA HIS A 21 10.79 8.31 44.35
C HIS A 21 11.12 8.72 42.91
N LEU A 22 11.37 10.02 42.69
CA LEU A 22 11.48 10.59 41.34
C LEU A 22 12.49 9.82 40.48
N ASP A 23 13.62 9.42 41.06
CA ASP A 23 14.75 8.78 40.37
C ASP A 23 14.46 7.38 39.84
N SER A 24 13.44 6.68 40.35
CA SER A 24 13.05 5.35 39.85
C SER A 24 11.86 5.39 38.89
N LEU A 25 11.42 6.59 38.51
CA LEU A 25 10.18 6.80 37.77
C LEU A 25 10.43 7.55 36.45
N VAL A 26 9.60 7.21 35.45
CA VAL A 26 9.53 7.89 34.17
C VAL A 26 8.30 8.78 34.15
N ILE A 27 8.49 10.09 34.02
CA ILE A 27 7.40 11.06 33.96
C ILE A 27 6.94 11.25 32.52
N LYS A 28 5.63 11.14 32.28
CA LYS A 28 5.01 11.29 30.96
C LYS A 28 3.81 12.23 31.05
N PRO A 29 3.47 12.93 29.95
CA PRO A 29 2.21 13.67 29.89
C PRO A 29 1.02 12.70 30.00
N ALA A 30 0.01 13.08 30.77
CA ALA A 30 -1.25 12.34 30.88
C ALA A 30 -2.09 12.44 29.58
N TYR A 31 -1.97 13.58 28.88
CA TYR A 31 -2.77 13.90 27.69
C TYR A 31 -1.93 13.84 26.42
N THR A 32 -2.46 13.19 25.38
CA THR A 32 -1.79 12.95 24.08
C THR A 32 -1.54 14.21 23.25
N GLN A 33 -2.18 15.33 23.58
CA GLN A 33 -1.97 16.63 22.91
C GLN A 33 -0.65 17.30 23.32
N ALA A 34 -0.09 16.92 24.47
CA ALA A 34 1.23 17.40 24.88
C ALA A 34 2.29 16.61 24.12
N HIS A 35 2.91 17.22 23.11
CA HIS A 35 4.02 16.64 22.35
C HIS A 35 5.34 16.50 23.14
N SER A 36 5.28 16.29 24.46
CA SER A 36 6.44 16.17 25.33
C SER A 36 6.99 14.73 25.33
N SER A 37 8.31 14.62 25.30
CA SER A 37 9.02 13.35 25.46
C SER A 37 8.85 12.82 26.89
N PRO A 38 8.92 11.49 27.11
CA PRO A 38 9.12 10.95 28.45
C PRO A 38 10.36 11.56 29.10
N ILE A 39 10.27 11.88 30.38
CA ILE A 39 11.36 12.43 31.18
C ILE A 39 11.85 11.33 32.13
N PHE A 40 13.11 10.93 31.96
CA PHE A 40 13.81 10.05 32.90
C PHE A 40 14.45 10.91 33.97
N ALA A 41 13.91 10.86 35.18
CA ALA A 41 14.41 11.72 36.25
C ALA A 41 15.83 11.36 36.69
N GLU A 42 16.25 10.11 36.52
CA GLU A 42 17.62 9.65 36.79
C GLU A 42 18.68 10.44 36.00
N ASP A 43 18.35 10.91 34.79
CA ASP A 43 19.28 11.64 33.92
C ASP A 43 19.32 13.15 34.23
N LEU A 44 18.46 13.63 35.12
CA LEU A 44 18.37 15.05 35.48
C LEU A 44 19.37 15.42 36.58
N ASN A 45 19.98 16.60 36.45
CA ASN A 45 20.74 17.18 37.55
C ASN A 45 19.81 17.74 38.65
N ALA A 46 20.36 18.09 39.82
CA ALA A 46 19.56 18.56 40.96
C ALA A 46 18.66 19.78 40.62
N ALA A 47 19.19 20.78 39.91
CA ALA A 47 18.43 21.96 39.51
C ALA A 47 17.28 21.61 38.54
N GLN A 48 17.51 20.66 37.62
CA GLN A 48 16.49 20.16 36.71
C GLN A 48 15.41 19.35 37.44
N LYS A 49 15.79 18.55 38.46
CA LYS A 49 14.83 17.83 39.31
C LYS A 49 13.94 18.78 40.09
N GLU A 50 14.51 19.83 40.71
CA GLU A 50 13.71 20.86 41.40
C GLU A 50 12.75 21.56 40.44
N SER A 51 13.21 21.91 39.23
CA SER A 51 12.34 22.49 38.20
C SER A 51 11.21 21.55 37.77
N LEU A 52 11.48 20.24 37.66
CA LEU A 52 10.48 19.23 37.35
C LEU A 52 9.46 19.10 38.48
N ILE A 53 9.90 19.07 39.74
CA ILE A 53 9.01 19.01 40.91
C ILE A 53 8.10 20.25 40.95
N ALA A 54 8.64 21.44 40.69
CA ALA A 54 7.85 22.66 40.62
C ALA A 54 6.75 22.58 39.53
N LYS A 55 7.08 22.02 38.35
CA LYS A 55 6.11 21.80 37.26
C LYS A 55 5.03 20.78 37.65
N LEU A 56 5.43 19.67 38.27
CA LEU A 56 4.51 18.64 38.77
C LEU A 56 3.54 19.21 39.80
N ARG A 57 4.02 20.05 40.73
CA ARG A 57 3.14 20.69 41.73
C ARG A 57 2.23 21.77 41.13
N ALA A 58 2.66 22.46 40.07
CA ALA A 58 1.87 23.50 39.43
C ALA A 58 0.67 22.94 38.65
N HIS A 59 0.86 21.84 37.92
CA HIS A 59 -0.18 21.20 37.11
C HIS A 59 -0.15 19.67 37.26
N PRO A 60 -0.49 19.13 38.44
CA PRO A 60 -0.31 17.71 38.75
C PRO A 60 -1.13 16.78 37.85
N ASP A 61 -2.34 17.18 37.48
CA ASP A 61 -3.26 16.42 36.64
C ASP A 61 -2.77 16.20 35.21
N HIS A 62 -1.80 17.00 34.75
CA HIS A 62 -1.19 16.89 33.41
C HIS A 62 -0.16 15.78 33.28
N TYR A 63 0.22 15.11 34.38
CA TYR A 63 1.32 14.14 34.40
C TYR A 63 0.90 12.79 34.95
N ILE A 64 1.54 11.76 34.41
CA ILE A 64 1.60 10.41 34.99
C ILE A 64 3.06 10.06 35.24
N ALA A 65 3.29 9.27 36.29
CA ALA A 65 4.57 8.61 36.51
C ALA A 65 4.40 7.11 36.30
N GLN A 66 5.39 6.47 35.70
CA GLN A 66 5.42 5.03 35.52
C GLN A 66 6.72 4.47 36.07
N GLU A 67 6.64 3.26 36.63
CA GLU A 67 7.82 2.52 37.01
C GLU A 67 8.75 2.33 35.81
N GLN A 68 10.05 2.54 36.03
CA GLN A 68 11.04 2.27 35.02
C GLN A 68 11.21 0.76 34.87
N VAL A 69 10.90 0.25 33.67
CA VAL A 69 10.97 -1.17 33.36
C VAL A 69 12.08 -1.41 32.35
N ASP A 70 12.83 -2.48 32.55
CA ASP A 70 13.83 -2.92 31.58
C ASP A 70 13.13 -3.47 30.33
N ILE A 71 13.24 -2.71 29.24
CA ILE A 71 12.62 -3.07 27.97
C ILE A 71 13.45 -4.18 27.30
N SER A 72 12.78 -5.17 26.72
CA SER A 72 13.45 -6.20 25.92
C SER A 72 14.20 -5.59 24.73
N HIS A 73 15.34 -6.15 24.39
CA HIS A 73 16.16 -5.72 23.25
C HIS A 73 16.19 -6.79 22.16
N ALA A 74 16.33 -6.35 20.90
CA ALA A 74 16.47 -7.20 19.74
C ALA A 74 17.70 -6.79 18.91
N PRO A 75 18.38 -7.74 18.25
CA PRO A 75 19.53 -7.45 17.40
C PRO A 75 19.10 -6.74 16.11
N VAL A 76 19.73 -5.62 15.80
CA VAL A 76 19.45 -4.78 14.62
C VAL A 76 20.74 -4.48 13.88
N LEU A 77 20.73 -4.69 12.57
CA LEU A 77 21.83 -4.34 11.70
C LEU A 77 21.76 -2.84 11.39
N THR A 78 22.65 -2.06 11.99
CA THR A 78 22.76 -0.62 11.77
C THR A 78 23.82 -0.35 10.70
N SER A 79 23.42 0.32 9.62
CA SER A 79 24.33 0.77 8.55
C SER A 79 24.34 2.28 8.50
N HIS A 80 25.45 2.91 8.87
CA HIS A 80 25.66 4.34 8.65
C HIS A 80 26.39 4.54 7.31
N HIS A 81 26.00 5.58 6.56
CA HIS A 81 26.67 5.93 5.31
C HIS A 81 28.19 6.03 5.56
N GLN A 82 28.97 5.20 4.87
CA GLN A 82 30.44 5.08 4.92
C GLN A 82 31.05 4.13 5.99
N GLN A 83 30.26 3.38 6.77
CA GLN A 83 30.77 2.38 7.71
C GLN A 83 30.29 0.95 7.40
N GLN A 84 31.06 -0.05 7.84
CA GLN A 84 30.63 -1.44 7.80
C GLN A 84 29.38 -1.63 8.66
N PRO A 85 28.42 -2.48 8.25
CA PRO A 85 27.20 -2.72 9.01
C PRO A 85 27.55 -3.35 10.37
N GLN A 86 27.03 -2.76 11.44
CA GLN A 86 27.26 -3.23 12.81
C GLN A 86 25.98 -3.85 13.38
N LEU A 87 26.11 -4.95 14.12
CA LEU A 87 25.01 -5.53 14.87
C LEU A 87 24.89 -4.84 16.24
N SER A 88 23.77 -4.18 16.47
CA SER A 88 23.49 -3.42 17.71
C SER A 88 22.30 -4.03 18.45
N SER A 89 22.32 -3.97 19.78
CA SER A 89 21.18 -4.35 20.63
C SER A 89 20.31 -3.13 20.86
N LEU A 90 19.07 -3.13 20.37
CA LEU A 90 18.15 -1.99 20.49
C LEU A 90 16.82 -2.44 21.11
N ALA A 91 16.21 -1.59 21.93
CA ALA A 91 14.93 -1.92 22.56
C ALA A 91 13.83 -2.14 21.52
N VAL A 92 12.97 -3.12 21.80
CA VAL A 92 11.86 -3.54 20.95
C VAL A 92 10.53 -3.42 21.70
N SER A 93 9.50 -3.01 20.98
CA SER A 93 8.11 -3.12 21.45
C SER A 93 7.28 -3.92 20.45
N LEU A 94 6.34 -4.71 20.97
CA LEU A 94 5.41 -5.50 20.18
C LEU A 94 3.99 -5.03 20.45
N ARG A 95 3.27 -4.66 19.39
CA ARG A 95 1.84 -4.41 19.45
C ARG A 95 1.08 -5.57 18.82
N VAL A 96 0.33 -6.28 19.66
CA VAL A 96 -0.62 -7.32 19.24
C VAL A 96 -1.98 -6.70 18.98
N TYR A 97 -2.75 -7.31 18.07
CA TYR A 97 -4.09 -6.87 17.72
C TYR A 97 -5.09 -7.95 18.10
N ALA A 98 -6.11 -7.57 18.85
CA ALA A 98 -7.22 -8.42 19.24
C ALA A 98 -8.52 -7.89 18.63
N PHE A 99 -9.35 -8.80 18.15
CA PHE A 99 -10.64 -8.53 17.53
C PHE A 99 -11.75 -9.11 18.40
N ALA A 100 -12.79 -8.33 18.66
CA ALA A 100 -13.99 -8.83 19.29
C ALA A 100 -14.79 -9.68 18.28
N THR A 101 -15.16 -10.89 18.68
CA THR A 101 -16.01 -11.82 17.92
C THR A 101 -17.22 -12.21 18.77
N PRO A 102 -18.29 -12.78 18.19
CA PRO A 102 -19.44 -13.26 18.98
C PRO A 102 -19.07 -14.26 20.07
N ASN A 103 -17.96 -14.97 19.92
CA ASN A 103 -17.50 -16.02 20.84
C ASN A 103 -16.36 -15.54 21.78
N GLY A 104 -16.05 -14.24 21.81
CA GLY A 104 -14.98 -13.66 22.62
C GLY A 104 -13.92 -12.95 21.78
N TYR A 105 -12.72 -12.75 22.33
CA TYR A 105 -11.63 -12.07 21.62
C TYR A 105 -10.77 -13.06 20.83
N ALA A 106 -10.55 -12.77 19.56
CA ALA A 106 -9.58 -13.46 18.71
C ALA A 106 -8.31 -12.60 18.57
N ILE A 107 -7.13 -13.21 18.70
CA ILE A 107 -5.84 -12.51 18.59
C ILE A 107 -5.22 -12.85 17.23
N LEU A 108 -4.72 -11.85 16.52
CA LEU A 108 -3.98 -12.07 15.28
C LEU A 108 -2.67 -12.83 15.57
N PRO A 109 -2.32 -13.90 14.84
CA PRO A 109 -1.02 -14.58 14.99
C PRO A 109 0.10 -13.72 14.39
N GLY A 110 0.47 -12.66 15.12
CA GLY A 110 1.47 -11.68 14.72
C GLY A 110 1.32 -10.38 15.50
N GLY A 111 1.98 -9.34 15.00
CA GLY A 111 1.90 -8.01 15.57
C GLY A 111 2.86 -7.05 14.90
N LEU A 112 2.70 -5.77 15.23
CA LEU A 112 3.62 -4.75 14.79
C LEU A 112 4.79 -4.67 15.78
N SER A 113 5.96 -5.18 15.37
CA SER A 113 7.20 -5.00 16.11
C SER A 113 7.91 -3.72 15.67
N ARG A 114 8.29 -2.89 16.64
CA ARG A 114 9.04 -1.64 16.44
C ARG A 114 10.31 -1.66 17.27
N VAL A 115 11.38 -1.16 16.69
CA VAL A 115 12.67 -0.98 17.34
C VAL A 115 12.93 0.51 17.53
N ALA A 116 13.50 0.87 18.68
CA ALA A 116 14.00 2.22 18.93
C ALA A 116 14.98 2.67 17.82
N SER A 117 14.95 3.96 17.49
CA SER A 117 15.84 4.59 16.52
C SER A 117 16.67 5.65 17.23
N GLY A 118 17.97 5.43 17.36
CA GLY A 118 18.91 6.39 17.96
C GLY A 118 19.58 5.93 19.25
N LYS A 119 20.30 6.87 19.89
CA LYS A 119 21.18 6.64 21.05
C LYS A 119 20.41 6.34 22.35
N ASP A 120 19.17 6.83 22.48
CA ASP A 120 18.32 6.53 23.64
C ASP A 120 17.49 5.27 23.39
N ALA A 121 18.08 4.13 23.75
CA ALA A 121 17.44 2.82 23.67
C ALA A 121 16.23 2.67 24.62
N ARG A 122 16.01 3.59 25.58
CA ARG A 122 14.98 3.45 26.62
C ARG A 122 13.56 3.81 26.17
N VAL A 123 13.36 4.40 24.98
CA VAL A 123 12.02 4.79 24.50
C VAL A 123 11.77 4.30 23.08
N VAL A 124 10.77 3.42 22.95
CA VAL A 124 10.22 3.05 21.64
C VAL A 124 9.00 3.92 21.35
N THR A 125 9.19 5.06 20.67
CA THR A 125 8.05 5.88 20.22
C THR A 125 7.57 5.44 18.85
N MET A 126 6.25 5.43 18.66
CA MET A 126 5.66 5.21 17.32
C MET A 126 5.75 6.44 16.42
N GLN A 127 5.91 7.63 16.98
CA GLN A 127 5.84 8.89 16.25
C GLN A 127 7.21 9.40 15.75
N ARG A 128 8.32 9.01 16.37
CA ARG A 128 9.66 9.53 16.01
C ARG A 128 10.54 8.49 15.31
N GLY A 129 10.04 7.94 14.19
CA GLY A 129 10.91 7.28 13.21
C GLY A 129 11.57 5.98 13.66
N GLY A 130 10.83 5.08 14.32
CA GLY A 130 11.29 3.74 14.66
C GLY A 130 11.28 2.77 13.46
N THR A 131 12.33 1.94 13.35
CA THR A 131 12.39 0.85 12.36
C THR A 131 11.41 -0.26 12.75
N SER A 132 10.71 -0.85 11.79
CA SER A 132 9.86 -2.02 12.03
C SER A 132 10.61 -3.32 11.84
N LYS A 133 10.21 -4.35 12.57
CA LYS A 133 10.65 -5.73 12.36
C LYS A 133 9.47 -6.63 12.08
N ASP A 134 9.71 -7.69 11.33
CA ASP A 134 8.74 -8.77 11.17
C ASP A 134 8.60 -9.54 12.48
N THR A 135 7.35 -9.83 12.86
CA THR A 135 7.02 -10.63 14.04
C THR A 135 6.66 -12.03 13.58
N TRP A 136 7.47 -13.02 13.93
CA TRP A 136 7.18 -14.42 13.61
C TRP A 136 6.57 -15.12 14.83
N VAL A 137 5.38 -15.68 14.65
CA VAL A 137 4.73 -16.55 15.64
C VAL A 137 4.94 -17.99 15.19
N LEU A 138 5.73 -18.74 15.95
CA LEU A 138 6.00 -20.14 15.64
C LEU A 138 4.77 -20.98 15.99
N SER A 139 4.42 -21.92 15.12
CA SER A 139 3.34 -22.89 15.35
C SER A 139 3.88 -24.30 15.13
N HIS A 140 3.51 -25.23 16.03
CA HIS A 140 3.90 -26.63 15.93
C HIS A 140 3.00 -27.45 14.98
N ASP A 141 1.82 -26.94 14.68
CA ASP A 141 0.84 -27.59 13.80
C ASP A 141 0.87 -26.99 12.40
N ASN A 142 0.50 -27.78 11.39
CA ASN A 142 0.31 -27.32 10.02
C ASN A 142 -0.89 -26.37 9.97
N GLN A 143 -0.65 -25.08 10.15
CA GLN A 143 -1.72 -24.09 10.05
C GLN A 143 -2.30 -24.08 8.63
N PRO A 144 -3.63 -23.94 8.47
CA PRO A 144 -4.23 -23.82 7.15
C PRO A 144 -3.56 -22.65 6.42
N SER A 145 -3.02 -22.91 5.23
CA SER A 145 -2.33 -21.91 4.44
C SER A 145 -3.34 -20.85 3.97
N PHE A 146 -3.42 -19.74 4.69
CA PHE A 146 -4.13 -18.56 4.21
C PHE A 146 -3.22 -17.84 3.22
N SER A 147 -3.58 -17.87 1.94
CA SER A 147 -2.88 -17.10 0.91
C SER A 147 -3.51 -15.72 0.78
N LEU A 148 -2.67 -14.68 0.88
CA LEU A 148 -3.02 -13.32 0.46
C LEU A 148 -3.01 -13.17 -1.07
N LEU A 149 -2.55 -14.18 -1.81
CA LEU A 149 -2.72 -14.19 -3.26
C LEU A 149 -4.20 -14.22 -3.56
N ARG A 150 -4.62 -13.29 -4.42
CA ARG A 150 -5.99 -13.17 -4.88
C ARG A 150 -6.44 -14.52 -5.45
N LYS A 151 -7.30 -15.23 -4.71
CA LYS A 151 -8.08 -16.30 -5.32
C LYS A 151 -8.89 -15.64 -6.43
N THR A 152 -8.67 -16.04 -7.68
CA THR A 152 -9.64 -15.76 -8.74
C THR A 152 -10.95 -16.38 -8.30
N ASN A 153 -11.92 -15.54 -7.94
CA ASN A 153 -13.26 -15.97 -7.56
C ASN A 153 -13.71 -17.03 -8.56
N SER A 154 -13.98 -18.25 -8.08
CA SER A 154 -14.48 -19.30 -8.96
C SER A 154 -15.96 -19.05 -9.23
N SER A 155 -16.48 -19.62 -10.32
CA SER A 155 -17.92 -19.56 -10.62
C SER A 155 -18.79 -20.18 -9.51
N GLN A 156 -18.20 -20.98 -8.63
CA GLN A 156 -18.87 -21.64 -7.50
C GLN A 156 -18.95 -20.73 -6.26
N ASP A 157 -18.04 -19.76 -6.13
CA ASP A 157 -18.05 -18.76 -5.05
C ASP A 157 -19.05 -17.62 -5.32
N LEU A 158 -19.56 -17.53 -6.55
CA LEU A 158 -20.66 -16.65 -6.91
C LEU A 158 -21.96 -17.27 -6.38
N VAL A 159 -22.26 -17.01 -5.10
CA VAL A 159 -23.59 -17.26 -4.54
C VAL A 159 -24.60 -16.53 -5.41
N ARG A 160 -25.50 -17.29 -6.07
CA ARG A 160 -26.67 -16.74 -6.78
C ARG A 160 -27.68 -16.23 -5.75
N GLU A 161 -27.35 -15.16 -5.04
CA GLU A 161 -28.39 -14.28 -4.54
C GLU A 161 -28.96 -13.52 -5.75
N ASN A 162 -30.27 -13.31 -5.76
CA ASN A 162 -30.94 -12.43 -6.73
C ASN A 162 -30.43 -10.99 -6.56
N ALA A 163 -29.21 -10.73 -7.01
CA ALA A 163 -28.65 -9.40 -7.10
C ALA A 163 -29.39 -8.72 -8.24
N TYR A 164 -30.28 -7.79 -7.90
CA TYR A 164 -30.88 -6.86 -8.85
C TYR A 164 -29.73 -6.05 -9.50
N LEU A 165 -29.21 -6.55 -10.61
CA LEU A 165 -28.22 -5.86 -11.43
C LEU A 165 -28.88 -4.57 -11.93
N SER A 166 -28.39 -3.42 -11.45
CA SER A 166 -28.89 -2.14 -11.96
C SER A 166 -28.65 -2.04 -13.48
N SER A 167 -29.55 -1.38 -14.20
CA SER A 167 -29.42 -1.17 -15.65
C SER A 167 -28.05 -0.59 -16.03
N ARG A 168 -27.51 0.31 -15.21
CA ARG A 168 -26.19 0.92 -15.41
C ARG A 168 -25.04 -0.08 -15.25
N MET A 169 -25.17 -1.08 -14.37
CA MET A 169 -24.15 -2.12 -14.23
C MET A 169 -24.16 -3.09 -15.41
N ALA A 170 -25.36 -3.45 -15.90
CA ALA A 170 -25.50 -4.29 -17.09
C ALA A 170 -24.91 -3.59 -18.33
N GLU A 171 -25.19 -2.30 -18.50
CA GLU A 171 -24.61 -1.47 -19.56
C GLU A 171 -23.07 -1.37 -19.44
N ASN A 172 -22.55 -1.12 -18.23
CA ASN A 172 -21.10 -1.09 -18.01
C ASN A 172 -20.42 -2.43 -18.30
N LEU A 173 -21.03 -3.56 -17.93
CA LEU A 173 -20.54 -4.90 -18.25
C LEU A 173 -20.53 -5.16 -19.76
N PHE A 174 -21.59 -4.75 -20.46
CA PHE A 174 -21.69 -4.86 -21.91
C PHE A 174 -20.54 -4.10 -22.61
N TRP A 175 -20.36 -2.82 -22.26
CA TRP A 175 -19.29 -2.01 -22.84
C TRP A 175 -17.90 -2.51 -22.46
N TYR A 176 -17.70 -2.96 -21.22
CA TYR A 176 -16.44 -3.59 -20.79
C TYR A 176 -16.08 -4.82 -21.63
N GLY A 177 -17.04 -5.70 -21.90
CA GLY A 177 -16.84 -6.86 -22.78
C GLY A 177 -16.47 -6.46 -24.21
N ARG A 178 -17.22 -5.51 -24.79
CA ARG A 178 -16.96 -5.00 -26.15
C ARG A 178 -15.59 -4.35 -26.26
N TYR A 179 -15.18 -3.53 -25.30
CA TYR A 179 -13.86 -2.91 -25.29
C TYR A 179 -12.74 -3.90 -25.05
N SER A 180 -12.95 -4.93 -24.23
CA SER A 180 -11.98 -6.01 -24.03
C SER A 180 -11.67 -6.73 -25.34
N VAL A 181 -12.71 -7.12 -26.09
CA VAL A 181 -12.55 -7.79 -27.39
C VAL A 181 -11.90 -6.86 -28.41
N ARG A 182 -12.31 -5.58 -28.48
CA ARG A 182 -11.72 -4.61 -29.40
C ARG A 182 -10.24 -4.35 -29.11
N ASN A 183 -9.86 -4.25 -27.84
CA ASN A 183 -8.47 -4.07 -27.43
C ASN A 183 -7.61 -5.30 -27.75
N LEU A 184 -8.16 -6.51 -27.58
CA LEU A 184 -7.48 -7.73 -27.97
C LEU A 184 -7.23 -7.78 -29.48
N GLN A 185 -8.23 -7.41 -30.29
CA GLN A 185 -8.09 -7.34 -31.75
C GLN A 185 -7.03 -6.31 -32.17
N LYS A 186 -7.02 -5.12 -31.54
CA LYS A 186 -5.97 -4.10 -31.74
C LYS A 186 -4.57 -4.64 -31.43
N ALA A 187 -4.40 -5.34 -30.31
CA ALA A 187 -3.11 -5.92 -29.91
C ALA A 187 -2.64 -7.03 -30.86
N ILE A 188 -3.56 -7.91 -31.30
CA ILE A 188 -3.25 -8.96 -32.28
C ILE A 188 -2.82 -8.33 -33.60
N MET A 189 -3.54 -7.30 -34.07
CA MET A 189 -3.23 -6.61 -35.32
C MET A 189 -1.87 -5.91 -35.25
N LEU A 190 -1.60 -5.14 -34.20
CA LEU A 190 -0.29 -4.52 -33.98
C LEU A 190 0.84 -5.54 -33.97
N ARG A 191 0.66 -6.66 -33.25
CA ARG A 191 1.68 -7.72 -33.19
C ARG A 191 1.93 -8.34 -34.56
N ALA A 192 0.87 -8.65 -35.32
CA ALA A 192 0.98 -9.23 -36.64
C ALA A 192 1.70 -8.29 -37.61
N THR A 193 1.33 -7.00 -37.62
CA THR A 193 1.91 -6.00 -38.52
C THR A 193 3.35 -5.66 -38.19
N ILE A 194 3.70 -5.50 -36.91
CA ILE A 194 5.09 -5.30 -36.48
C ILE A 194 5.95 -6.52 -36.84
N ARG A 195 5.41 -7.74 -36.63
CA ARG A 195 6.11 -8.96 -37.00
C ARG A 195 6.33 -9.07 -38.51
N ALA A 196 5.32 -8.73 -39.30
CA ALA A 196 5.44 -8.70 -40.75
C ALA A 196 6.50 -7.69 -41.23
N LEU A 197 6.63 -6.56 -40.52
CA LEU A 197 7.64 -5.52 -40.79
C LEU A 197 9.06 -5.96 -40.45
N LEU A 198 9.24 -6.68 -39.36
CA LEU A 198 10.57 -7.06 -38.86
C LEU A 198 11.09 -8.39 -39.42
N GLU A 199 10.22 -9.36 -39.70
CA GLU A 199 10.63 -10.73 -40.05
C GLU A 199 10.61 -11.04 -41.56
N TYR A 200 9.87 -10.27 -42.37
CA TYR A 200 9.68 -10.57 -43.80
C TYR A 200 10.23 -9.45 -44.69
N THR A 201 10.86 -9.81 -45.81
CA THR A 201 11.30 -8.82 -46.80
C THR A 201 10.09 -8.19 -47.50
N PRO A 202 10.21 -6.94 -48.03
CA PRO A 202 9.13 -6.27 -48.74
C PRO A 202 8.52 -7.12 -49.87
N GLU A 203 9.35 -7.88 -50.59
CA GLU A 203 8.90 -8.75 -51.68
C GLU A 203 8.08 -9.94 -51.17
N ALA A 204 8.45 -10.51 -50.02
CA ALA A 204 7.79 -11.68 -49.44
C ALA A 204 6.38 -11.37 -48.90
N ARG A 205 6.13 -10.11 -48.51
CA ARG A 205 4.84 -9.66 -47.94
C ARG A 205 4.01 -8.77 -48.88
N ALA A 206 4.49 -8.48 -50.08
CA ALA A 206 3.89 -7.52 -51.01
C ALA A 206 2.39 -7.75 -51.28
N GLY A 207 1.94 -9.02 -51.30
CA GLY A 207 0.53 -9.36 -51.53
C GLY A 207 -0.40 -9.08 -50.33
N GLU A 208 0.09 -9.23 -49.10
CA GLU A 208 -0.72 -9.13 -47.88
C GLU A 208 -0.58 -7.75 -47.21
N TRP A 209 0.51 -7.03 -47.50
CA TRP A 209 0.86 -5.78 -46.83
C TRP A 209 -0.20 -4.67 -46.95
N PRO A 210 -0.81 -4.39 -48.11
CA PRO A 210 -1.88 -3.39 -48.21
C PRO A 210 -3.10 -3.75 -47.36
N THR A 211 -3.44 -5.04 -47.27
CA THR A 211 -4.56 -5.52 -46.44
C THR A 211 -4.26 -5.36 -44.96
N MET A 212 -3.03 -5.66 -44.53
CA MET A 212 -2.61 -5.45 -43.13
C MET A 212 -2.68 -3.97 -42.74
N GLN A 213 -2.23 -3.07 -43.63
CA GLN A 213 -2.33 -1.63 -43.41
C GLN A 213 -3.79 -1.16 -43.34
N GLY A 214 -4.65 -1.61 -44.25
CA GLY A 214 -6.08 -1.30 -44.23
C GLY A 214 -6.78 -1.81 -42.96
N LEU A 215 -6.41 -2.99 -42.47
CA LEU A 215 -6.91 -3.50 -41.19
C LEU A 215 -6.41 -2.67 -40.01
N CYS A 216 -5.15 -2.24 -40.00
CA CYS A 216 -4.65 -1.31 -38.99
C CYS A 216 -5.43 0.02 -38.99
N GLN A 217 -5.80 0.56 -40.15
CA GLN A 217 -6.66 1.75 -40.24
C GLN A 217 -8.07 1.47 -39.71
N TRP A 218 -8.67 0.34 -40.08
CA TRP A 218 -9.98 -0.08 -39.57
C TRP A 218 -10.01 -0.18 -38.05
N PHE A 219 -8.92 -0.64 -37.44
CA PHE A 219 -8.76 -0.72 -35.98
C PHE A 219 -8.31 0.60 -35.34
N GLU A 220 -8.27 1.70 -36.09
CA GLU A 220 -7.84 3.04 -35.65
C GLU A 220 -6.38 3.07 -35.15
N LEU A 221 -5.55 2.12 -35.58
CA LEU A 221 -4.12 2.04 -35.24
C LEU A 221 -3.26 2.91 -36.17
N LEU A 222 -3.72 3.11 -37.40
CA LEU A 222 -3.14 4.01 -38.38
C LEU A 222 -4.19 5.07 -38.77
N PRO A 223 -3.77 6.28 -39.16
CA PRO A 223 -4.66 7.30 -39.66
C PRO A 223 -5.37 6.80 -40.93
N SER A 224 -6.69 6.93 -40.91
CA SER A 224 -7.54 6.71 -42.07
C SER A 224 -7.73 8.04 -42.80
N PRO A 225 -7.81 8.04 -44.14
CA PRO A 225 -8.31 9.20 -44.88
C PRO A 225 -9.68 9.63 -44.33
N GLN A 226 -9.86 10.93 -44.14
CA GLN A 226 -11.04 11.51 -43.46
C GLN A 226 -12.15 11.90 -44.46
N ASP A 227 -11.79 12.18 -45.71
CA ASP A 227 -12.69 12.69 -46.76
C ASP A 227 -12.60 11.85 -48.06
N GLU A 228 -13.62 11.93 -48.91
CA GLU A 228 -13.68 11.19 -50.19
C GLU A 228 -12.50 11.48 -51.13
N GLU A 229 -12.00 12.71 -51.15
CA GLU A 229 -10.81 13.09 -51.94
C GLU A 229 -9.52 12.47 -51.39
N ALA A 230 -9.41 12.37 -50.06
CA ALA A 230 -8.26 11.73 -49.41
C ALA A 230 -8.29 10.21 -49.60
N LEU A 231 -9.49 9.61 -49.66
CA LEU A 231 -9.69 8.20 -49.96
C LEU A 231 -9.35 7.87 -51.43
N ALA A 232 -9.73 8.75 -52.36
CA ALA A 232 -9.45 8.57 -53.79
C ALA A 232 -7.95 8.61 -54.13
N ASN A 233 -7.17 9.35 -53.35
CA ASN A 233 -5.71 9.46 -53.51
C ASN A 233 -4.92 8.59 -52.53
N TRP A 234 -5.59 7.73 -51.76
CA TRP A 234 -4.94 6.94 -50.74
C TRP A 234 -4.00 5.89 -51.36
N GLN A 235 -2.76 5.86 -50.88
CA GLN A 235 -1.79 4.83 -51.20
C GLN A 235 -1.35 4.12 -49.92
N PRO A 236 -0.99 2.82 -50.01
CA PRO A 236 -0.34 2.13 -48.90
C PRO A 236 0.91 2.90 -48.48
N TRP A 237 1.06 3.06 -47.17
CA TRP A 237 2.22 3.70 -46.57
C TRP A 237 3.49 2.90 -46.87
N THR A 238 4.61 3.61 -46.99
CA THR A 238 5.93 2.98 -47.11
C THR A 238 6.41 2.43 -45.77
N ASP A 239 7.39 1.52 -45.80
CA ASP A 239 7.89 0.90 -44.57
C ASP A 239 8.49 1.93 -43.59
N ASP A 240 9.22 2.92 -44.13
CA ASP A 240 9.83 4.02 -43.36
C ASP A 240 8.78 4.94 -42.70
N GLU A 241 7.60 5.06 -43.31
CA GLU A 241 6.49 5.85 -42.77
C GLU A 241 5.69 5.06 -41.71
N ILE A 242 5.49 3.76 -41.91
CA ILE A 242 4.68 2.92 -41.02
C ILE A 242 5.36 2.63 -39.70
N GLU A 243 6.67 2.36 -39.72
CA GLU A 243 7.43 1.99 -38.51
C GLU A 243 7.21 2.97 -37.34
N PRO A 244 7.43 4.29 -37.50
CA PRO A 244 7.19 5.24 -36.41
C PRO A 244 5.72 5.31 -35.99
N MET A 245 4.79 5.12 -36.93
CA MET A 245 3.35 5.16 -36.65
C MET A 245 2.88 3.95 -35.84
N LEU A 246 3.40 2.75 -36.11
CA LEU A 246 3.11 1.56 -35.31
C LEU A 246 3.69 1.66 -33.91
N VAL A 247 4.91 2.20 -33.77
CA VAL A 247 5.51 2.48 -32.46
C VAL A 247 4.65 3.48 -31.69
N GLN A 248 4.18 4.54 -32.34
CA GLN A 248 3.27 5.51 -31.75
C GLN A 248 1.92 4.88 -31.35
N ALA A 249 1.37 3.99 -32.16
CA ALA A 249 0.12 3.29 -31.87
C ALA A 249 0.22 2.37 -30.63
N VAL A 250 1.42 1.87 -30.31
CA VAL A 250 1.67 1.07 -29.09
C VAL A 250 1.86 1.98 -27.87
N PHE A 251 2.71 3.02 -27.97
CA PHE A 251 3.24 3.73 -26.79
C PHE A 251 2.69 5.13 -26.55
N SER A 252 2.04 5.76 -27.52
CA SER A 252 1.60 7.16 -27.37
C SER A 252 0.45 7.29 -26.36
N GLN A 253 0.30 8.48 -25.78
CA GLN A 253 -0.85 8.85 -24.95
C GLN A 253 -2.01 9.44 -25.79
N GLN A 254 -1.99 9.28 -27.11
CA GLN A 254 -3.08 9.73 -27.97
C GLN A 254 -4.33 8.85 -27.76
N SER A 255 -5.50 9.40 -28.06
CA SER A 255 -6.81 8.80 -27.76
C SER A 255 -7.05 7.43 -28.39
N SER A 256 -6.36 7.09 -29.49
CA SER A 256 -6.54 5.83 -30.23
C SER A 256 -5.48 4.75 -29.94
N SER A 257 -4.46 5.05 -29.13
CA SER A 257 -3.36 4.12 -28.88
C SER A 257 -3.80 2.90 -28.06
N LEU A 258 -3.04 1.81 -28.18
CA LEU A 258 -3.25 0.60 -27.39
C LEU A 258 -3.05 0.89 -25.89
N ALA A 259 -2.02 1.66 -25.52
CA ALA A 259 -1.76 2.04 -24.14
C ALA A 259 -2.96 2.78 -23.52
N THR A 260 -3.50 3.79 -24.20
CA THR A 260 -4.67 4.56 -23.74
C THR A 260 -5.91 3.66 -23.66
N SER A 261 -6.13 2.80 -24.65
CA SER A 261 -7.28 1.89 -24.69
C SER A 261 -7.24 0.85 -23.56
N VAL A 262 -6.06 0.36 -23.20
CA VAL A 262 -5.85 -0.55 -22.07
C VAL A 262 -6.06 0.18 -20.75
N GLN A 263 -5.54 1.40 -20.59
CA GLN A 263 -5.74 2.21 -19.39
C GLN A 263 -7.23 2.53 -19.17
N GLN A 264 -7.96 2.88 -20.23
CA GLN A 264 -9.41 3.08 -20.16
C GLN A 264 -10.14 1.80 -19.75
N LEU A 265 -9.74 0.64 -20.29
CA LEU A 265 -10.31 -0.64 -19.91
C LEU A 265 -10.09 -0.95 -18.42
N PHE A 266 -8.89 -0.67 -17.89
CA PHE A 266 -8.59 -0.81 -16.46
C PHE A 266 -9.45 0.11 -15.60
N GLN A 267 -9.63 1.36 -16.00
CA GLN A 267 -10.48 2.30 -15.27
C GLN A 267 -11.94 1.85 -15.22
N GLN A 268 -12.46 1.33 -16.35
CA GLN A 268 -13.81 0.77 -16.42
C GLN A 268 -13.94 -0.49 -15.55
N ALA A 269 -12.94 -1.39 -15.59
CA ALA A 269 -12.91 -2.58 -14.74
C ALA A 269 -12.89 -2.23 -13.25
N PHE A 270 -12.11 -1.22 -12.87
CA PHE A 270 -12.01 -0.75 -11.50
C PHE A 270 -13.36 -0.20 -11.00
N ASN A 271 -13.99 0.70 -11.76
CA ASN A 271 -15.30 1.25 -11.43
C ASN A 271 -16.39 0.16 -11.31
N LEU A 272 -16.33 -0.85 -12.18
CA LEU A 272 -17.26 -1.98 -12.17
C LEU A 272 -17.04 -2.86 -10.94
N ARG A 273 -15.77 -3.13 -10.59
CA ARG A 273 -15.40 -3.86 -9.37
C ARG A 273 -15.88 -3.15 -8.11
N GLU A 274 -15.59 -1.86 -7.96
CA GLU A 274 -16.02 -1.09 -6.77
C GLU A 274 -17.53 -1.15 -6.59
N ARG A 275 -18.31 -1.04 -7.68
CA ARG A 275 -19.77 -1.12 -7.64
C ARG A 275 -20.29 -2.51 -7.28
N ILE A 276 -19.68 -3.57 -7.80
CA ILE A 276 -20.02 -4.95 -7.43
C ILE A 276 -19.70 -5.18 -5.94
N LEU A 277 -18.54 -4.72 -5.47
CA LEU A 277 -18.12 -4.86 -4.09
C LEU A 277 -19.04 -4.13 -3.11
N THR A 278 -19.51 -2.92 -3.46
CA THR A 278 -20.49 -2.18 -2.64
C THR A 278 -21.84 -2.88 -2.50
N ILE A 279 -22.24 -3.67 -3.49
CA ILE A 279 -23.49 -4.45 -3.43
C ILE A 279 -23.32 -5.68 -2.54
N THR A 280 -22.14 -6.30 -2.55
CA THR A 280 -21.83 -7.46 -1.69
C THR A 280 -21.44 -7.08 -0.26
N GLY A 281 -21.04 -5.84 0.00
CA GLY A 281 -20.57 -5.36 1.31
C GLY A 281 -21.64 -4.69 2.19
N ALA A 282 -22.91 -4.71 1.80
CA ALA A 282 -24.03 -4.13 2.56
C ALA A 282 -24.67 -5.10 3.58
N ARG A 283 -23.93 -6.12 4.05
CA ARG A 283 -24.34 -7.01 5.15
C ARG A 283 -23.18 -7.30 6.07
#